data_AF-A0A7R9UG68-F1
#
_entry.id   AF-A0A7R9UG68-F1
#
_cell.length_a   1.000
_cell.length_b   1.000
_cell.length_c   1.000
_cell.angle_alpha   90.00
_cell.angle_beta   90.00
_cell.angle_gamma   90.00
#
_symmetry.space_group_name_H-M   'P 1'
#
loop_
_entity.id
_entity.type
_entity.pdbx_description
1 polymer ?
#
loop_
_entity_poly.entity_id
_entity_poly.type
_entity_poly.pdbx_seq_one_letter_code
_entity_poly.pdbx_strand_id
1 'polypeptide(L)'
;MPGRRAEELYYGLAEREVEEGVVYVDAALSGVQRSNLMAAIDRLRTAQHEAIDSHPHSDNKVLDLVNPDLYAYVEGESPFNGSQDLPDASMAPRPLDGTGIVRDKYGRLLPLEDFEMWGRKYDNSKYQWLPTYFHVASDCRVHIEDYINGVSRAAHPELYAWLEALFERFVPLLEHAWTYGLEHRFQEFGYEEIGWPSSEIYRTSGFLVPLRGSRLQVITKI
;
A
#
# COMPACT_ATOMS: atom_id res chain seq x y z
N MET A 1 -27.39 -8.41 -0.24
CA MET A 1 -26.74 -7.81 0.94
C MET A 1 -26.24 -6.42 0.54
N PRO A 2 -26.56 -5.35 1.29
CA PRO A 2 -25.87 -4.07 1.13
C PRO A 2 -24.38 -4.26 1.41
N GLY A 3 -23.52 -3.48 0.74
CA GLY A 3 -22.08 -3.47 1.02
C GLY A 3 -21.84 -2.85 2.39
N ARG A 4 -20.69 -3.17 2.99
CA ARG A 4 -20.38 -2.68 4.34
C ARG A 4 -19.84 -1.26 4.30
N ARG A 5 -20.26 -0.44 5.26
CA ARG A 5 -19.65 0.88 5.50
C ARG A 5 -18.35 0.72 6.29
N ALA A 6 -17.45 1.71 6.20
CA ALA A 6 -16.20 1.69 6.96
C ALA A 6 -16.44 1.55 8.48
N GLU A 7 -17.44 2.25 9.02
CA GLU A 7 -17.87 2.15 10.42
C GLU A 7 -18.24 0.70 10.82
N GLU A 8 -19.01 0.00 9.98
CA GLU A 8 -19.41 -1.40 10.23
C GLU A 8 -18.21 -2.34 10.21
N LEU A 9 -17.20 -2.05 9.38
CA LEU A 9 -15.96 -2.81 9.33
C LEU A 9 -15.12 -2.62 10.59
N TYR A 10 -15.04 -1.40 11.15
CA TYR A 10 -14.37 -1.20 12.44
C TYR A 10 -15.00 -2.03 13.55
N TYR A 11 -16.33 -2.02 13.68
CA TYR A 11 -17.01 -2.85 14.68
C TYR A 11 -16.74 -4.34 14.47
N GLY A 12 -16.75 -4.81 13.22
CA GLY A 12 -16.48 -6.20 12.89
C GLY A 12 -15.02 -6.64 13.07
N LEU A 13 -14.08 -5.69 13.08
CA LEU A 13 -12.65 -5.96 13.23
C LEU A 13 -12.14 -5.72 14.66
N ALA A 14 -12.88 -5.01 15.51
CA ALA A 14 -12.44 -4.58 16.84
C ALA A 14 -11.94 -5.72 17.75
N GLU A 15 -12.52 -6.92 17.62
CA GLU A 15 -12.16 -8.09 18.43
C GLU A 15 -11.32 -9.11 17.66
N ARG A 16 -10.97 -8.82 16.41
CA ARG A 16 -10.27 -9.77 15.54
C ARG A 16 -8.76 -9.65 15.72
N GLU A 17 -8.12 -10.78 16.02
CA GLU A 17 -6.66 -10.88 16.03
C GLU A 17 -6.11 -10.73 14.61
N VAL A 18 -5.07 -9.90 14.46
CA VAL A 18 -4.35 -9.68 13.21
C VAL A 18 -3.12 -10.59 13.24
N GLU A 19 -3.25 -11.76 12.65
CA GLU A 19 -2.16 -12.74 12.54
C GLU A 19 -1.32 -12.42 11.29
N GLU A 20 0.01 -12.35 11.46
CA GLU A 20 0.96 -12.09 10.38
C GLU A 20 0.69 -10.81 9.57
N GLY A 21 0.00 -9.82 10.16
CA GLY A 21 -0.38 -8.59 9.46
C GLY A 21 -1.48 -8.77 8.41
N VAL A 22 -2.13 -9.93 8.37
CA VAL A 22 -3.15 -10.25 7.37
C VAL A 22 -4.54 -9.92 7.89
N VAL A 23 -5.23 -9.03 7.18
CA VAL A 23 -6.62 -8.64 7.46
C VAL A 23 -7.43 -8.76 6.18
N TYR A 24 -8.58 -9.42 6.24
CA TYR A 24 -9.46 -9.59 5.08
C TYR A 24 -10.92 -9.52 5.51
N VAL A 25 -11.80 -9.11 4.60
CA VAL A 25 -13.24 -9.21 4.81
C VAL A 25 -13.90 -9.68 3.52
N ASP A 26 -14.86 -10.58 3.65
CA ASP A 26 -15.68 -10.99 2.52
C ASP A 26 -16.83 -10.00 2.30
N ALA A 27 -17.19 -9.82 1.03
CA ALA A 27 -18.32 -9.00 0.62
C ALA A 27 -18.30 -7.56 1.18
N ALA A 28 -17.12 -6.92 1.22
CA ALA A 28 -16.98 -5.50 1.54
C ALA A 28 -17.88 -4.63 0.64
N LEU A 29 -17.94 -4.99 -0.66
CA LEU A 29 -18.85 -4.42 -1.63
C LEU A 29 -20.09 -5.32 -1.79
N SER A 30 -21.27 -4.70 -1.98
CA SER A 30 -22.44 -5.42 -2.45
C SER A 30 -22.21 -6.00 -3.85
N GLY A 31 -23.04 -6.97 -4.24
CA GLY A 31 -22.98 -7.52 -5.60
C GLY A 31 -23.08 -6.47 -6.69
N VAL A 32 -23.96 -5.47 -6.52
CA VAL A 32 -24.12 -4.36 -7.47
C VAL A 32 -22.88 -3.46 -7.52
N GLN A 33 -22.32 -3.11 -6.37
CA GLN A 33 -21.10 -2.28 -6.30
C GLN A 33 -19.90 -3.00 -6.93
N ARG A 34 -19.73 -4.29 -6.66
CA ARG A 34 -18.70 -5.12 -7.30
C ARG A 34 -18.90 -5.16 -8.81
N SER A 35 -20.12 -5.41 -9.30
CA SER A 35 -20.41 -5.42 -10.74
C SER A 35 -20.09 -4.08 -11.40
N ASN A 36 -20.39 -2.95 -10.75
CA ASN A 36 -20.10 -1.63 -11.28
C ASN A 36 -18.59 -1.34 -11.33
N LEU A 37 -17.83 -1.70 -10.29
CA LEU A 37 -16.37 -1.60 -10.29
C LEU A 37 -15.77 -2.46 -11.41
N MET A 38 -16.19 -3.73 -11.54
CA MET A 38 -15.70 -4.60 -12.60
C MET A 38 -16.02 -4.05 -14.00
N ALA A 39 -17.21 -3.48 -14.20
CA ALA A 39 -17.56 -2.85 -15.46
C ALA A 39 -16.68 -1.63 -15.78
N ALA A 40 -16.25 -0.86 -14.77
CA ALA A 40 -15.31 0.25 -14.95
C ALA A 40 -13.90 -0.26 -15.31
N ILE A 41 -13.45 -1.35 -14.69
CA ILE A 41 -12.20 -2.04 -15.03
C ILE A 41 -12.25 -2.57 -16.47
N ASP A 42 -13.35 -3.19 -16.89
CA ASP A 42 -13.51 -3.69 -18.26
C ASP A 42 -13.51 -2.57 -19.31
N ARG A 43 -14.05 -1.39 -18.96
CA ARG A 43 -13.94 -0.18 -19.82
C ARG A 43 -12.50 0.28 -19.96
N LEU A 44 -11.72 0.31 -18.87
CA LEU A 44 -10.29 0.64 -18.93
C LEU A 44 -9.54 -0.36 -19.82
N ARG A 45 -9.74 -1.66 -19.57
CA ARG A 45 -9.15 -2.74 -20.37
C ARG A 45 -9.46 -2.60 -21.85
N THR A 46 -10.72 -2.30 -22.20
CA THR A 46 -11.15 -2.13 -23.59
C THR A 46 -10.51 -0.89 -24.22
N ALA A 47 -10.33 0.19 -23.47
CA ALA A 47 -9.66 1.39 -23.96
C ALA A 47 -8.15 1.18 -24.21
N GLN A 48 -7.52 0.24 -23.49
CA GLN A 48 -6.10 -0.11 -23.61
C GLN A 48 -5.81 -1.19 -24.67
N HIS A 49 -6.80 -1.59 -25.48
CA HIS A 49 -6.76 -2.78 -26.37
C HIS A 49 -5.56 -2.84 -27.36
N GLU A 50 -4.86 -1.74 -27.63
CA GLU A 50 -3.70 -1.69 -28.51
C GLU A 50 -2.36 -1.98 -27.80
N ALA A 51 -2.34 -2.02 -26.46
CA ALA A 51 -1.14 -2.25 -25.63
C ALA A 51 -1.43 -3.27 -24.52
N ILE A 52 -1.50 -4.56 -24.89
CA ILE A 52 -1.70 -5.66 -23.93
C ILE A 52 -0.40 -5.88 -23.14
N ASP A 53 -0.39 -5.50 -21.86
CA ASP A 53 0.71 -5.77 -20.92
C ASP A 53 0.41 -7.04 -20.09
N SER A 54 0.74 -8.21 -20.64
CA SER A 54 0.64 -9.47 -19.89
C SER A 54 1.74 -9.56 -18.85
N HIS A 55 1.38 -9.87 -17.61
CA HIS A 55 2.38 -10.02 -16.54
C HIS A 55 3.41 -11.10 -16.91
N PRO A 56 4.72 -10.84 -16.73
CA PRO A 56 5.77 -11.82 -17.03
C PRO A 56 5.50 -13.15 -16.33
N HIS A 57 5.81 -14.25 -17.02
CA HIS A 57 5.65 -15.62 -16.51
C HIS A 57 4.21 -16.04 -16.17
N SER A 58 3.20 -15.27 -16.56
CA SER A 58 1.78 -15.61 -16.31
C SER A 58 1.13 -16.49 -17.39
N ASP A 59 1.85 -16.84 -18.46
CA ASP A 59 1.27 -17.54 -19.62
C ASP A 59 0.08 -16.77 -20.23
N ASN A 60 0.17 -15.43 -20.24
CA ASN A 60 -0.87 -14.49 -20.69
C ASN A 60 -2.21 -14.58 -19.92
N LYS A 61 -2.18 -15.08 -18.68
CA LYS A 61 -3.38 -15.22 -17.84
C LYS A 61 -3.63 -14.02 -16.94
N VAL A 62 -2.59 -13.25 -16.66
CA VAL A 62 -2.66 -12.06 -15.82
C VAL A 62 -2.32 -10.86 -16.70
N LEU A 63 -3.23 -9.91 -16.75
CA LEU A 63 -3.09 -8.66 -17.48
C LEU A 63 -2.85 -7.56 -16.45
N ASP A 64 -1.74 -6.83 -16.59
CA ASP A 64 -1.49 -5.64 -15.78
C ASP A 64 -2.14 -4.44 -16.49
N LEU A 65 -3.32 -4.00 -16.02
CA LEU A 65 -4.01 -2.82 -16.55
C LEU A 65 -3.34 -1.53 -16.07
N VAL A 66 -2.80 -1.58 -14.86
CA VAL A 66 -1.94 -0.53 -14.30
C VAL A 66 -0.68 -1.20 -13.77
N ASN A 67 0.43 -0.95 -14.45
CA ASN A 67 1.74 -1.46 -14.07
C ASN A 67 2.65 -0.30 -13.63
N PRO A 68 3.04 -0.22 -12.34
CA PRO A 68 3.89 0.87 -11.87
C PRO A 68 5.29 0.85 -12.52
N ASP A 69 5.73 -0.29 -13.08
CA ASP A 69 7.03 -0.41 -13.76
C ASP A 69 7.08 0.34 -15.11
N LEU A 70 5.95 0.53 -15.79
CA LEU A 70 5.90 1.14 -17.13
C LEU A 70 6.18 2.65 -17.14
N TYR A 71 5.97 3.32 -16.00
CA TYR A 71 6.07 4.77 -15.87
C TYR A 71 6.90 5.20 -14.65
N ALA A 72 7.95 4.43 -14.35
CA ALA A 72 8.87 4.76 -13.27
C ALA A 72 9.65 6.06 -13.55
N TYR A 73 9.95 6.81 -12.50
CA TYR A 73 10.96 7.86 -12.52
C TYR A 73 12.35 7.24 -12.72
N VAL A 74 13.17 7.88 -13.54
CA VAL A 74 14.57 7.52 -13.77
C VAL A 74 15.45 8.72 -13.45
N GLU A 75 16.32 8.58 -12.46
CA GLU A 75 17.25 9.63 -12.04
C GLU A 75 18.12 10.09 -13.22
N GLY A 76 18.17 11.41 -13.44
CA GLY A 76 18.96 12.03 -14.51
C GLY A 76 18.33 11.97 -15.91
N GLU A 77 17.25 11.22 -16.10
CA GLU A 77 16.54 11.11 -17.39
C GLU A 77 15.12 11.69 -17.32
N SER A 78 14.36 11.35 -16.28
CA SER A 78 13.00 11.86 -16.10
C SER A 78 13.02 13.34 -15.71
N PRO A 79 12.20 14.19 -16.35
CA PRO A 79 12.07 15.58 -15.94
C PRO A 79 11.48 15.63 -14.54
N PHE A 80 12.17 16.33 -13.64
CA PHE A 80 11.71 16.56 -12.28
C PHE A 80 11.40 18.05 -12.10
N ASN A 81 10.11 18.37 -12.04
CA ASN A 81 9.67 19.68 -11.60
C ASN A 81 9.49 19.59 -10.09
N GLY A 82 10.42 20.20 -9.34
CA GLY A 82 10.40 20.19 -7.88
C GLY A 82 9.01 20.43 -7.32
N SER A 83 8.48 19.46 -6.59
CA SER A 83 7.23 19.61 -5.85
C SER A 83 7.53 20.11 -4.44
N GLN A 84 6.77 21.11 -3.98
CA GLN A 84 6.79 21.50 -2.57
C GLN A 84 6.17 20.43 -1.67
N ASP A 85 5.48 19.45 -2.26
CA ASP A 85 4.82 18.34 -1.59
C ASP A 85 5.72 17.09 -1.47
N LEU A 86 7.03 17.20 -1.71
CA LEU A 86 7.92 16.08 -1.37
C LEU A 86 7.97 15.94 0.16
N PRO A 87 7.60 14.76 0.70
CA PRO A 87 7.71 14.53 2.14
C PRO A 87 9.19 14.59 2.55
N ASP A 88 9.44 15.16 3.72
CA ASP A 88 10.76 15.09 4.33
C ASP A 88 11.12 13.62 4.59
N ALA A 89 12.24 13.15 4.05
CA ALA A 89 12.72 11.77 4.23
C ALA A 89 12.98 11.43 5.71
N SER A 90 13.16 12.43 6.57
CA SER A 90 13.22 12.26 8.02
C SER A 90 11.91 11.74 8.63
N MET A 91 10.77 11.95 7.95
CA MET A 91 9.44 11.51 8.38
C MET A 91 9.10 10.07 7.96
N ALA A 92 9.95 9.40 7.17
CA ALA A 92 9.72 8.01 6.79
C ALA A 92 9.65 7.11 8.04
N PRO A 93 8.69 6.17 8.14
CA PRO A 93 8.64 5.21 9.24
C PRO A 93 9.98 4.50 9.41
N ARG A 94 10.46 4.41 10.65
CA ARG A 94 11.74 3.80 11.02
C ARG A 94 11.52 2.58 11.93
N PRO A 95 12.48 1.64 12.01
CA PRO A 95 12.40 0.54 12.96
C PRO A 95 12.13 1.04 14.39
N LEU A 96 11.16 0.42 15.05
CA LEU A 96 10.60 0.86 16.34
C LEU A 96 11.41 0.44 17.56
N ASP A 97 12.67 0.04 17.38
CA ASP A 97 13.52 -0.34 18.50
C ASP A 97 13.88 0.86 19.41
N GLY A 98 13.68 2.09 18.90
CA GLY A 98 13.87 3.34 19.63
C GLY A 98 15.33 3.63 19.98
N THR A 99 16.27 2.80 19.51
CA THR A 99 17.69 2.90 19.87
C THR A 99 18.47 3.83 18.95
N GLY A 100 17.94 4.07 17.74
CA GLY A 100 18.63 4.83 16.69
C GLY A 100 19.74 4.03 16.00
N ILE A 101 19.86 2.72 16.26
CA ILE A 101 20.95 1.87 15.79
C ILE A 101 20.42 0.49 15.37
N VAL A 102 20.78 0.04 14.17
CA VAL A 102 20.47 -1.31 13.67
C VAL A 102 21.71 -2.19 13.81
N ARG A 103 21.57 -3.49 14.10
CA ARG A 103 22.69 -4.42 13.98
C ARG A 103 22.70 -5.03 12.58
N ASP A 104 23.87 -5.17 11.98
CA ASP A 104 23.94 -5.99 10.76
C ASP A 104 24.15 -7.46 11.11
N LYS A 105 24.10 -8.33 10.09
CA LYS A 105 24.35 -9.77 10.23
C LYS A 105 25.73 -10.13 10.81
N TYR A 106 26.63 -9.17 10.99
CA TYR A 106 27.94 -9.33 11.61
C TYR A 106 28.01 -8.72 13.03
N GLY A 107 26.87 -8.28 13.57
CA GLY A 107 26.75 -7.64 14.87
C GLY A 107 27.24 -6.19 14.93
N ARG A 108 27.54 -5.56 13.78
CA ARG A 108 28.00 -4.17 13.71
C ARG A 108 26.83 -3.22 13.90
N LEU A 109 27.06 -2.16 14.68
CA LEU A 109 26.10 -1.09 14.91
C LEU A 109 26.10 -0.12 13.72
N LEU A 110 24.95 0.09 13.09
CA LEU A 110 24.77 0.97 11.94
C LEU A 110 23.72 2.07 12.24
N PRO A 111 23.86 3.27 11.66
CA PRO A 111 22.86 4.33 11.78
C PRO A 111 21.50 3.90 11.21
N LEU A 112 20.41 4.19 11.94
CA LEU A 112 19.03 3.91 11.51
C LEU A 112 18.62 4.63 10.22
N GLU A 113 19.28 5.74 9.90
CA GLU A 113 18.96 6.60 8.75
C GLU A 113 19.07 5.89 7.39
N ASP A 114 19.89 4.84 7.31
CA ASP A 114 20.07 4.02 6.11
C ASP A 114 19.05 2.89 5.97
N PHE A 115 18.17 2.70 6.97
CA PHE A 115 17.26 1.57 7.05
C PHE A 115 15.80 2.02 7.05
N GLU A 116 14.97 1.25 6.34
CA GLU A 116 13.52 1.40 6.33
C GLU A 116 12.88 0.61 7.48
N MET A 117 11.57 0.80 7.71
CA MET A 117 10.85 0.28 8.89
C MET A 117 10.99 -1.23 9.11
N TRP A 118 11.18 -2.03 8.06
CA TRP A 118 11.39 -3.47 8.17
C TRP A 118 12.86 -3.89 8.36
N GLY A 119 13.76 -2.95 8.65
CA GLY A 119 15.19 -3.22 8.89
C GLY A 119 15.98 -3.55 7.62
N ARG A 120 15.42 -3.32 6.43
CA ARG A 120 16.16 -3.42 5.17
C ARG A 120 16.89 -2.11 4.90
N LYS A 121 18.06 -2.18 4.27
CA LYS A 121 18.75 -0.98 3.82
C LYS A 121 17.96 -0.34 2.67
N TYR A 122 17.88 1.00 2.64
CA TYR A 122 17.34 1.69 1.46
C TYR A 122 18.13 1.30 0.21
N ASP A 123 17.39 1.06 -0.86
CA ASP A 123 17.97 0.78 -2.17
C ASP A 123 18.55 2.08 -2.77
N ASN A 124 19.66 1.96 -3.50
CA ASN A 124 20.26 3.06 -4.27
C ASN A 124 19.86 2.99 -5.75
N SER A 125 18.71 2.36 -6.04
CA SER A 125 18.13 2.30 -7.37
C SER A 125 17.94 3.70 -7.96
N LYS A 126 18.36 3.87 -9.22
CA LYS A 126 18.03 5.06 -10.02
C LYS A 126 16.58 5.09 -10.51
N TYR A 127 15.82 4.02 -10.26
CA TYR A 127 14.43 3.86 -10.65
C TYR A 127 13.52 3.98 -9.43
N GLN A 128 12.42 4.73 -9.56
CA GLN A 128 11.42 4.90 -8.50
C GLN A 128 10.00 4.83 -9.06
N TRP A 129 9.13 4.02 -8.47
CA TRP A 129 7.71 4.09 -8.79
C TRP A 129 7.11 5.40 -8.29
N LEU A 130 6.30 6.03 -9.15
CA LEU A 130 5.65 7.31 -8.84
C LEU A 130 4.32 7.07 -8.12
N PRO A 131 4.15 7.56 -6.88
CA PRO A 131 2.90 7.44 -6.15
C PRO A 131 1.86 8.47 -6.57
N THR A 132 0.60 8.13 -6.30
CA THR A 132 -0.52 9.07 -6.31
C THR A 132 -0.94 9.36 -4.87
N TYR A 133 -1.24 10.61 -4.56
CA TYR A 133 -1.74 10.98 -3.23
C TYR A 133 -3.21 10.59 -3.05
N PHE A 134 -3.50 9.93 -1.94
CA PHE A 134 -4.84 9.57 -1.49
C PHE A 134 -5.09 10.30 -0.17
N HIS A 135 -6.03 11.24 -0.16
CA HIS A 135 -6.48 11.90 1.06
C HIS A 135 -7.52 11.04 1.76
N VAL A 136 -7.25 10.67 3.01
CA VAL A 136 -8.18 9.93 3.86
C VAL A 136 -8.79 10.90 4.86
N ALA A 137 -10.07 11.22 4.69
CA ALA A 137 -10.78 12.10 5.60
C ALA A 137 -11.03 11.44 6.98
N SER A 138 -11.44 12.25 7.96
CA SER A 138 -11.74 11.79 9.31
C SER A 138 -12.90 10.78 9.39
N ASP A 139 -13.76 10.74 8.37
CA ASP A 139 -14.90 9.82 8.23
C ASP A 139 -14.61 8.63 7.30
N CYS A 140 -13.33 8.35 7.03
CA CYS A 140 -12.83 7.34 6.09
C CYS A 140 -13.18 7.60 4.62
N ARG A 141 -13.81 8.72 4.24
CA ARG A 141 -13.92 9.06 2.82
C ARG A 141 -12.54 9.24 2.22
N VAL A 142 -12.36 8.71 1.03
CA VAL A 142 -11.09 8.74 0.32
C VAL A 142 -11.25 9.58 -0.92
N HIS A 143 -10.31 10.49 -1.14
CA HIS A 143 -10.19 11.20 -2.39
C HIS A 143 -8.81 10.91 -2.97
N ILE A 144 -8.78 10.39 -4.19
CA ILE A 144 -7.54 10.31 -4.96
C ILE A 144 -7.31 11.72 -5.48
N GLU A 145 -6.21 12.37 -5.10
CA GLU A 145 -6.00 13.79 -5.39
C GLU A 145 -5.54 14.03 -6.83
N ASP A 146 -4.76 13.09 -7.36
CA ASP A 146 -4.12 13.21 -8.67
C ASP A 146 -4.45 12.05 -9.60
N TYR A 147 -3.80 11.99 -10.76
CA TYR A 147 -3.91 10.86 -11.65
C TYR A 147 -3.12 9.64 -11.11
N ILE A 148 -3.67 8.45 -11.34
CA ILE A 148 -2.97 7.17 -11.28
C ILE A 148 -2.21 7.02 -12.59
N ASN A 149 -0.92 6.69 -12.52
CA ASN A 149 -0.08 6.50 -13.70
C ASN A 149 -0.73 5.53 -14.69
N GLY A 150 -0.76 5.92 -15.98
CA GLY A 150 -1.40 5.13 -17.03
C GLY A 150 -2.94 5.21 -17.07
N VAL A 151 -3.60 5.94 -16.16
CA VAL A 151 -5.06 6.05 -16.11
C VAL A 151 -5.52 7.51 -16.09
N SER A 152 -6.04 8.01 -17.21
CA SER A 152 -6.62 9.36 -17.26
C SER A 152 -7.92 9.45 -16.46
N ARG A 153 -7.95 10.33 -15.44
CA ARG A 153 -9.17 10.59 -14.66
C ARG A 153 -10.32 11.11 -15.51
N ALA A 154 -10.05 12.01 -16.45
CA ALA A 154 -11.08 12.57 -17.31
C ALA A 154 -11.73 11.51 -18.21
N ALA A 155 -10.96 10.51 -18.65
CA ALA A 155 -11.46 9.40 -19.47
C ALA A 155 -12.14 8.30 -18.64
N HIS A 156 -11.73 8.11 -17.38
CA HIS A 156 -12.20 7.04 -16.50
C HIS A 156 -12.73 7.53 -15.15
N PRO A 157 -13.61 8.55 -15.08
CA PRO A 157 -14.03 9.14 -13.81
C PRO A 157 -14.76 8.15 -12.90
N GLU A 158 -15.53 7.23 -13.48
CA GLU A 158 -16.22 6.19 -12.73
C GLU A 158 -15.26 5.19 -12.08
N LEU A 159 -14.13 4.88 -12.74
CA LEU A 159 -13.13 3.99 -12.15
C LEU A 159 -12.54 4.64 -10.89
N TYR A 160 -12.16 5.93 -10.96
CA TYR A 160 -11.67 6.66 -9.80
C TYR A 160 -12.70 6.68 -8.67
N ALA A 161 -13.96 6.97 -8.96
CA ALA A 161 -15.03 6.95 -7.95
C ALA A 161 -15.17 5.57 -7.28
N TRP A 162 -15.05 4.47 -8.05
CA TRP A 162 -15.10 3.12 -7.49
C TRP A 162 -13.82 2.72 -6.74
N LEU A 163 -12.65 3.18 -7.17
CA LEU A 163 -11.39 2.97 -6.45
C LEU A 163 -11.38 3.73 -5.13
N GLU A 164 -11.78 5.00 -5.12
CA GLU A 164 -12.01 5.80 -3.90
C GLU A 164 -12.94 5.04 -2.97
N ALA A 165 -14.13 4.69 -3.45
CA ALA A 165 -15.11 3.97 -2.65
C ALA A 165 -14.57 2.61 -2.17
N LEU A 166 -13.83 1.84 -2.97
CA LEU A 166 -13.21 0.59 -2.51
C LEU A 166 -12.20 0.86 -1.39
N PHE A 167 -11.35 1.87 -1.56
CA PHE A 167 -10.33 2.24 -0.59
C PHE A 167 -10.95 2.69 0.74
N GLU A 168 -12.09 3.38 0.75
CA GLU A 168 -12.83 3.72 1.98
C GLU A 168 -13.12 2.49 2.85
N ARG A 169 -13.45 1.35 2.23
CA ARG A 169 -13.71 0.08 2.94
C ARG A 169 -12.41 -0.62 3.29
N PHE A 170 -11.31 -0.31 2.60
CA PHE A 170 -9.99 -0.85 2.88
C PHE A 170 -9.30 -0.14 4.05
N VAL A 171 -9.55 1.17 4.28
CA VAL A 171 -8.92 1.95 5.37
C VAL A 171 -8.96 1.23 6.73
N PRO A 172 -10.10 0.67 7.21
CA PRO A 172 -10.12 -0.06 8.47
C PRO A 172 -9.18 -1.28 8.47
N LEU A 173 -9.14 -2.04 7.38
CA LEU A 173 -8.27 -3.21 7.27
C LEU A 173 -6.80 -2.78 7.23
N LEU A 174 -6.50 -1.71 6.49
CA LEU A 174 -5.17 -1.15 6.37
C LEU A 174 -4.66 -0.63 7.71
N GLU A 175 -5.49 0.07 8.51
CA GLU A 175 -5.11 0.52 9.86
C GLU A 175 -4.75 -0.65 10.78
N HIS A 176 -5.47 -1.78 10.69
CA HIS A 176 -5.15 -2.98 11.47
C HIS A 176 -3.82 -3.62 11.03
N ALA A 177 -3.62 -3.79 9.72
CA ALA A 177 -2.37 -4.34 9.17
C ALA A 177 -1.17 -3.40 9.44
N TRP A 178 -1.38 -2.10 9.32
CA TRP A 178 -0.41 -1.05 9.62
C TRP A 178 0.01 -1.06 11.09
N THR A 179 -0.97 -1.11 12.00
CA THR A 179 -0.73 -1.22 13.45
C THR A 179 0.11 -2.45 13.77
N TYR A 180 -0.27 -3.61 13.22
CA TYR A 180 0.52 -4.83 13.39
C TYR A 180 1.96 -4.63 12.90
N GLY A 181 2.14 -4.04 11.71
CA GLY A 181 3.46 -3.80 11.13
C GLY A 181 4.35 -2.89 11.99
N LEU A 182 3.77 -1.89 12.64
CA LEU A 182 4.48 -1.05 13.60
C LEU A 182 4.87 -1.84 14.85
N GLU A 183 3.97 -2.64 15.40
CA GLU A 183 4.28 -3.39 16.63
C GLU A 183 5.23 -4.58 16.39
N HIS A 184 5.32 -5.06 15.14
CA HIS A 184 6.15 -6.19 14.80
C HIS A 184 7.64 -5.85 14.77
N ARG A 185 8.42 -6.58 15.57
CA ARG A 185 9.88 -6.56 15.51
C ARG A 185 10.34 -7.65 14.56
N PHE A 186 10.72 -7.26 13.34
CA PHE A 186 11.39 -8.18 12.42
C PHE A 186 12.72 -8.56 13.05
N GLN A 187 12.88 -9.82 13.44
CA GLN A 187 14.19 -10.32 13.84
C GLN A 187 15.13 -10.25 12.64
N GLU A 188 16.34 -9.73 12.84
CA GLU A 188 17.39 -9.71 11.84
C GLU A 188 17.77 -11.16 11.50
N PHE A 189 17.19 -11.71 10.43
CA PHE A 189 17.68 -12.96 9.87
C PHE A 189 18.97 -12.67 9.11
N GLY A 190 20.09 -13.17 9.64
CA GLY A 190 21.26 -13.42 8.81
C GLY A 190 20.81 -14.30 7.64
N TYR A 191 21.13 -13.88 6.41
CA TYR A 191 20.76 -14.52 5.13
C TYR A 191 21.10 -16.03 4.99
N GLU A 192 21.62 -16.69 6.02
CA GLU A 192 22.08 -18.09 5.98
C GLU A 192 21.19 -19.10 6.72
N GLU A 193 20.21 -18.68 7.53
CA GLU A 193 19.25 -19.62 8.15
C GLU A 193 17.83 -19.36 7.65
N ILE A 194 17.41 -20.18 6.68
CA ILE A 194 15.99 -20.39 6.34
C ILE A 194 15.36 -21.24 7.46
N GLY A 195 15.32 -20.68 8.67
CA GLY A 195 14.44 -21.12 9.73
C GLY A 195 13.28 -20.12 9.78
N TRP A 196 12.04 -20.58 9.64
CA TRP A 196 10.90 -19.73 9.93
C TRP A 196 11.07 -19.22 11.37
N PRO A 197 11.06 -17.90 11.64
CA PRO A 197 10.97 -17.41 13.00
C PRO A 197 9.82 -18.16 13.66
N SER A 198 10.04 -18.72 14.84
CA SER A 198 8.94 -18.75 15.79
C SER A 198 8.62 -17.29 16.05
N SER A 199 7.63 -16.75 15.33
CA SER A 199 7.02 -15.49 15.68
C SER A 199 6.56 -15.68 17.13
N GLU A 200 7.29 -15.10 18.08
CA GLU A 200 6.60 -14.74 19.31
C GLU A 200 5.49 -13.80 18.82
N ILE A 201 4.26 -14.31 18.84
CA ILE A 201 3.07 -13.57 18.43
C ILE A 201 2.96 -12.45 19.45
N TYR A 202 3.56 -11.31 19.14
CA TYR A 202 3.31 -10.08 19.84
C TYR A 202 1.84 -9.76 19.56
N ARG A 203 0.98 -10.09 20.53
CA ARG A 203 -0.39 -9.60 20.53
C ARG A 203 -0.31 -8.11 20.32
N THR A 204 -1.04 -7.62 19.32
CA THR A 204 -1.11 -6.20 19.07
C THR A 204 -1.58 -5.50 20.35
N SER A 205 -1.05 -4.32 20.67
CA SER A 205 -1.19 -3.72 22.02
C SER A 205 -2.60 -3.23 22.34
N GLY A 206 -3.61 -3.63 21.55
CA GLY A 206 -5.00 -3.22 21.69
C GLY A 206 -5.27 -1.78 21.26
N PHE A 207 -4.26 -1.02 20.80
CA PHE A 207 -4.46 0.30 20.20
C PHE A 207 -4.42 0.19 18.67
N LEU A 208 -5.20 1.01 17.99
CA LEU A 208 -5.22 1.11 16.54
C LEU A 208 -4.55 2.42 16.13
N VAL A 209 -3.57 2.37 15.24
CA VAL A 209 -2.94 3.56 14.66
C VAL A 209 -3.80 4.04 13.49
N PRO A 210 -4.48 5.19 13.61
CA PRO A 210 -5.37 5.67 12.57
C PRO A 210 -4.59 6.24 11.38
N LEU A 211 -5.12 5.99 10.18
CA LEU A 211 -4.75 6.65 8.93
C LEU A 211 -5.82 7.68 8.52
N ARG A 212 -6.95 7.73 9.21
CA ARG A 212 -7.92 8.83 9.06
C ARG A 212 -7.28 10.19 9.34
N GLY A 213 -7.57 11.17 8.48
CA GLY A 213 -6.97 12.51 8.53
C GLY A 213 -5.56 12.58 7.94
N SER A 214 -5.08 11.52 7.28
CA SER A 214 -3.77 11.49 6.65
C SER A 214 -3.85 11.62 5.12
N ARG A 215 -2.71 11.94 4.51
CA ARG A 215 -2.48 11.95 3.07
C ARG A 215 -1.48 10.85 2.76
N LEU A 216 -1.90 9.81 2.06
CA LEU A 216 -1.11 8.62 1.78
C LEU A 216 -0.49 8.68 0.38
N GLN A 217 0.76 8.25 0.24
CA GLN A 217 1.36 7.95 -1.06
C GLN A 217 1.02 6.51 -1.45
N VAL A 218 0.28 6.32 -2.54
CA VAL A 218 -0.21 5.01 -2.97
C VAL A 218 0.37 4.67 -4.35
N ILE A 219 1.09 3.54 -4.41
CA ILE A 219 1.48 2.91 -5.67
C ILE A 219 0.34 1.99 -6.09
N THR A 220 -0.23 2.24 -7.26
CA THR A 220 -1.36 1.45 -7.76
C THR A 220 -0.88 0.36 -8.70
N LYS A 221 -1.41 -0.85 -8.51
CA LYS A 221 -1.31 -1.97 -9.45
C LYS A 221 -2.71 -2.58 -9.62
N ILE A 222 -3.18 -2.74 -10.86
CA ILE A 222 -4.53 -3.24 -11.20
C ILE A 222 -4.40 -4.30 -12.28
#